data_AF-A0A833YNH8-F1
#
_entry.id   AF-A0A833YNH8-F1
#
_cell.length_a   1.000
_cell.length_b   1.000
_cell.length_c   1.000
_cell.angle_alpha   90.00
_cell.angle_beta   90.00
_cell.angle_gamma   90.00
#
_symmetry.space_group_name_H-M   'P 1'
#
loop_
_entity.id
_entity.type
_entity.pdbx_description
1 polymer ?
#
loop_
_entity_poly.entity_id
_entity_poly.type
_entity_poly.pdbx_seq_one_letter_code
_entity_poly.pdbx_strand_id
1 'polypeptide(L)'
;MAMTRCQLRPGPPLLLEKKENNMKYWEKNQSIAIELSDLVVYCKPTSKTKDNLENPDFREIRSFVETKADSVVRQKPIDLLKYNQKALTRVYPKGQRVDSSNYDPFRLWLCGSQMVALNFQTADKYMQMNQALFSLNGRTGYVLQPESMRTDKYDPMPPESQRKIQMTLTVKVLGARHLPKPGRSIACPFVEVEICGAEYDNNKFKTTVVNDNGLSPVWAPTQEKVTFEIYDPNLAFLRFVVYEEDMFSDPNFLAHATYPIKGIKSGFRSVPLKNGYSEDIELASLLVFCEMRPVLESEEELYSSCRQLRRRQEELNNQLFLYDTHQNLRNANRDALIKEFNVNENQLQLYQEKCNRRLREKRVSNSKFYS
;
A
#
# COMPACT_ATOMS: atom_id res chain seq x y z
N MET A 1 -16.65 -6.10 -27.27
CA MET A 1 -17.12 -7.04 -28.31
C MET A 1 -16.93 -8.48 -27.86
N ALA A 2 -17.99 -9.29 -27.99
CA ALA A 2 -18.16 -10.62 -27.38
C ALA A 2 -17.69 -11.75 -28.30
N MET A 3 -17.21 -12.85 -27.70
CA MET A 3 -16.86 -14.10 -28.36
C MET A 3 -17.51 -15.27 -27.62
N THR A 4 -18.21 -16.15 -28.34
CA THR A 4 -18.74 -17.44 -27.84
C THR A 4 -18.21 -18.54 -28.77
N ARG A 5 -17.73 -19.66 -28.21
CA ARG A 5 -17.02 -20.74 -28.93
C ARG A 5 -17.99 -21.85 -29.38
N CYS A 6 -17.74 -22.46 -30.55
CA CYS A 6 -18.26 -23.77 -30.97
C CYS A 6 -17.13 -24.81 -30.92
N GLN A 7 -17.38 -26.01 -30.39
CA GLN A 7 -16.40 -27.10 -30.21
C GLN A 7 -16.36 -28.06 -31.41
N LEU A 8 -15.20 -28.64 -31.79
CA LEU A 8 -15.14 -29.86 -32.63
C LEU A 8 -13.88 -30.75 -32.42
N ARG A 9 -14.11 -32.08 -32.47
CA ARG A 9 -13.16 -33.18 -32.80
C ARG A 9 -13.12 -33.41 -34.33
N PRO A 10 -12.16 -34.17 -34.92
CA PRO A 10 -11.99 -34.26 -36.37
C PRO A 10 -12.92 -35.31 -37.00
N GLY A 11 -13.44 -35.00 -38.20
CA GLY A 11 -14.31 -35.88 -39.00
C GLY A 11 -14.06 -35.70 -40.52
N PRO A 12 -14.83 -36.40 -41.39
CA PRO A 12 -14.47 -36.75 -42.78
C PRO A 12 -14.25 -35.55 -43.75
N PRO A 13 -13.73 -35.76 -44.98
CA PRO A 13 -13.32 -34.69 -45.93
C PRO A 13 -14.33 -33.56 -46.19
N LEU A 14 -15.64 -33.84 -46.21
CA LEU A 14 -16.70 -32.83 -46.35
C LEU A 14 -16.82 -31.89 -45.12
N LEU A 15 -16.36 -32.33 -43.94
CA LEU A 15 -16.25 -31.48 -42.76
C LEU A 15 -15.00 -30.58 -42.82
N LEU A 16 -13.97 -30.96 -43.56
CA LEU A 16 -12.77 -30.12 -43.75
C LEU A 16 -13.10 -28.91 -44.64
N GLU A 17 -13.78 -29.09 -45.78
CA GLU A 17 -14.24 -27.96 -46.61
C GLU A 17 -15.25 -27.06 -45.90
N LYS A 18 -16.20 -27.64 -45.14
CA LYS A 18 -17.12 -26.86 -44.30
C LYS A 18 -16.38 -26.11 -43.20
N LYS A 19 -15.35 -26.71 -42.60
CA LYS A 19 -14.49 -26.02 -41.61
C LYS A 19 -13.73 -24.88 -42.27
N GLU A 20 -13.10 -25.08 -43.42
CA GLU A 20 -12.39 -24.03 -44.15
C GLU A 20 -13.30 -22.87 -44.57
N ASN A 21 -14.51 -23.16 -45.05
CA ASN A 21 -15.48 -22.12 -45.39
C ASN A 21 -15.99 -21.37 -44.16
N ASN A 22 -16.18 -22.06 -43.03
CA ASN A 22 -16.55 -21.44 -41.76
C ASN A 22 -15.38 -20.63 -41.18
N MET A 23 -14.15 -21.11 -41.35
CA MET A 23 -12.93 -20.41 -40.96
C MET A 23 -12.82 -19.08 -41.70
N LYS A 24 -12.86 -19.11 -43.04
CA LYS A 24 -12.85 -17.90 -43.88
C LYS A 24 -14.00 -16.93 -43.56
N TYR A 25 -15.16 -17.44 -43.15
CA TYR A 25 -16.29 -16.61 -42.72
C TYR A 25 -16.02 -15.85 -41.42
N TRP A 26 -15.49 -16.53 -40.39
CA TRP A 26 -15.17 -15.89 -39.11
C TRP A 26 -13.97 -14.94 -39.22
N GLU A 27 -12.96 -15.27 -40.03
CA GLU A 27 -11.85 -14.37 -40.32
C GLU A 27 -12.33 -13.09 -40.99
N LYS A 28 -13.21 -13.20 -41.98
CA LYS A 28 -13.78 -12.05 -42.69
C LYS A 28 -14.66 -11.18 -41.78
N ASN A 29 -15.42 -11.80 -40.88
CA ASN A 29 -16.37 -11.07 -40.03
C ASN A 29 -15.80 -10.53 -38.73
N GLN A 30 -14.76 -11.15 -38.18
CA GLN A 30 -14.09 -10.68 -36.96
C GLN A 30 -12.76 -9.98 -37.24
N SER A 31 -12.25 -10.05 -38.48
CA SER A 31 -10.92 -9.52 -38.85
C SER A 31 -9.80 -10.09 -37.98
N ILE A 32 -9.91 -11.37 -37.59
CA ILE A 32 -8.94 -12.09 -36.76
C ILE A 32 -8.62 -13.41 -37.46
N ALA A 33 -7.34 -13.65 -37.76
CA ALA A 33 -6.87 -14.92 -38.30
C ALA A 33 -7.11 -16.06 -37.30
N ILE A 34 -7.59 -17.20 -37.77
CA ILE A 34 -8.01 -18.30 -36.88
C ILE A 34 -6.82 -18.96 -36.22
N GLU A 35 -5.69 -19.05 -36.91
CA GLU A 35 -4.45 -19.58 -36.37
C GLU A 35 -4.01 -18.79 -35.14
N LEU A 36 -4.22 -17.46 -35.12
CA LEU A 36 -3.94 -16.62 -33.96
C LEU A 36 -4.99 -16.79 -32.85
N SER A 37 -6.27 -16.92 -33.23
CA SER A 37 -7.38 -17.12 -32.30
C SER A 37 -7.27 -18.44 -31.52
N ASP A 38 -6.80 -19.50 -32.19
CA ASP A 38 -6.65 -20.84 -31.61
C ASP A 38 -5.56 -20.91 -30.52
N LEU A 39 -4.59 -19.99 -30.53
CA LEU A 39 -3.59 -19.87 -29.48
C LEU A 39 -4.17 -19.34 -28.15
N VAL A 40 -5.34 -18.70 -28.18
CA VAL A 40 -5.97 -18.08 -26.99
C VAL A 40 -6.81 -19.10 -26.23
N VAL A 41 -6.14 -19.91 -25.42
CA VAL A 41 -6.79 -20.92 -24.55
C VAL A 41 -7.36 -20.29 -23.27
N TYR A 42 -6.51 -19.54 -22.56
CA TYR A 42 -6.84 -18.73 -21.38
C TYR A 42 -6.65 -17.25 -21.72
N CYS A 43 -7.08 -16.35 -20.83
CA CYS A 43 -7.00 -14.90 -21.02
C CYS A 43 -7.74 -14.40 -22.28
N LYS A 44 -8.92 -14.96 -22.55
CA LYS A 44 -9.80 -14.51 -23.62
C LYS A 44 -10.32 -13.11 -23.32
N PRO A 45 -10.03 -12.11 -24.15
CA PRO A 45 -10.38 -10.73 -23.84
C PRO A 45 -11.89 -10.50 -24.00
N THR A 46 -12.56 -10.09 -22.91
CA THR A 46 -13.99 -9.79 -22.92
C THR A 46 -14.23 -8.29 -22.83
N SER A 47 -14.85 -7.70 -23.86
CA SER A 47 -15.07 -6.24 -23.91
C SER A 47 -16.54 -5.82 -24.05
N LYS A 48 -17.48 -6.73 -24.38
CA LYS A 48 -18.91 -6.39 -24.54
C LYS A 48 -19.65 -6.32 -23.20
N THR A 49 -19.19 -7.05 -22.19
CA THR A 49 -19.79 -7.20 -20.86
C THR A 49 -18.81 -6.87 -19.73
N LYS A 50 -17.76 -6.09 -20.02
CA LYS A 50 -16.65 -5.82 -19.07
C LYS A 50 -17.11 -5.21 -17.75
N ASP A 51 -18.23 -4.50 -17.75
CA ASP A 51 -18.80 -3.85 -16.55
C ASP A 51 -19.70 -4.80 -15.72
N ASN A 52 -20.06 -5.97 -16.26
CA ASN A 52 -20.83 -6.98 -15.55
C ASN A 52 -19.90 -7.94 -14.81
N LEU A 53 -19.73 -7.77 -13.49
CA LEU A 53 -18.86 -8.59 -12.64
C LEU A 53 -19.45 -9.97 -12.27
N GLU A 54 -20.67 -10.27 -12.69
CA GLU A 54 -21.32 -11.55 -12.43
C GLU A 54 -20.81 -12.67 -13.33
N ASN A 55 -20.99 -13.91 -12.89
CA ASN A 55 -20.70 -15.15 -13.62
C ASN A 55 -19.29 -15.17 -14.27
N PRO A 56 -18.21 -15.08 -13.46
CA PRO A 56 -16.84 -15.12 -13.99
C PRO A 56 -16.54 -16.45 -14.71
N ASP A 57 -15.96 -16.36 -15.91
CA ASP A 57 -15.34 -17.49 -16.60
C ASP A 57 -13.82 -17.41 -16.39
N PHE A 58 -13.23 -18.47 -15.83
CA PHE A 58 -11.79 -18.56 -15.53
C PHE A 58 -10.90 -18.44 -16.79
N ARG A 59 -11.47 -18.61 -17.98
CA ARG A 59 -10.76 -18.44 -19.25
C ARG A 59 -10.75 -17.01 -19.73
N GLU A 60 -11.56 -16.13 -19.15
CA GLU A 60 -11.70 -14.74 -19.58
C GLU A 60 -10.77 -13.79 -18.82
N ILE A 61 -10.41 -12.71 -19.50
CA ILE A 61 -9.74 -11.56 -18.91
C ILE A 61 -10.49 -10.28 -19.25
N ARG A 62 -10.62 -9.42 -18.24
CA ARG A 62 -11.21 -8.08 -18.42
C ARG A 62 -10.13 -7.02 -18.29
N SER A 63 -10.08 -6.13 -19.28
CA SER A 63 -9.12 -5.03 -19.31
C SER A 63 -9.82 -3.70 -19.05
N PHE A 64 -9.31 -2.94 -18.08
CA PHE A 64 -9.78 -1.61 -17.74
C PHE A 64 -8.66 -0.59 -17.84
N VAL A 65 -8.97 0.58 -18.39
CA VAL A 65 -8.13 1.77 -18.19
C VAL A 65 -8.23 2.20 -16.71
N GLU A 66 -7.14 2.75 -16.15
CA GLU A 66 -7.04 3.12 -14.73
C GLU A 66 -8.26 3.91 -14.21
N THR A 67 -8.82 4.83 -15.00
CA THR A 67 -9.94 5.68 -14.61
C THR A 67 -11.23 4.89 -14.48
N LYS A 68 -11.45 3.91 -15.36
CA LYS A 68 -12.59 3.00 -15.28
C LYS A 68 -12.40 2.00 -14.13
N ALA A 69 -11.19 1.50 -13.94
CA ALA A 69 -10.88 0.58 -12.85
C ALA A 69 -11.12 1.26 -11.48
N ASP A 70 -10.65 2.50 -11.28
CA ASP A 70 -10.91 3.26 -10.05
C ASP A 70 -12.41 3.52 -9.85
N SER A 71 -13.15 3.83 -10.92
CA SER A 71 -14.62 3.95 -10.85
C SER A 71 -15.29 2.65 -10.40
N VAL A 72 -14.84 1.49 -10.89
CA VAL A 72 -15.36 0.17 -10.47
C VAL A 72 -15.01 -0.10 -9.01
N VAL A 73 -13.78 0.15 -8.58
CA VAL A 73 -13.36 -0.02 -7.17
C VAL A 73 -14.20 0.86 -6.24
N ARG A 74 -14.51 2.11 -6.61
CA ARG A 74 -15.33 3.00 -5.77
C ARG A 74 -16.79 2.56 -5.66
N GLN A 75 -17.35 1.98 -6.73
CA GLN A 75 -18.77 1.63 -6.76
C GLN A 75 -19.05 0.21 -6.29
N LYS A 76 -18.17 -0.74 -6.63
CA LYS A 76 -18.38 -2.18 -6.47
C LYS A 76 -17.08 -2.90 -6.06
N PRO A 77 -16.43 -2.50 -4.95
CA PRO A 77 -15.14 -3.08 -4.56
C PRO A 77 -15.24 -4.57 -4.22
N ILE A 78 -16.29 -4.97 -3.50
CA ILE A 78 -16.54 -6.37 -3.10
C ILE A 78 -16.85 -7.24 -4.33
N ASP A 79 -17.64 -6.75 -5.27
CA ASP A 79 -17.97 -7.51 -6.50
C ASP A 79 -16.72 -7.73 -7.35
N LEU A 80 -15.84 -6.72 -7.44
CA LEU A 80 -14.57 -6.85 -8.17
C LEU A 80 -13.65 -7.87 -7.50
N LEU A 81 -13.56 -7.86 -6.16
CA LEU A 81 -12.82 -8.87 -5.42
C LEU A 81 -13.35 -10.28 -5.68
N LYS A 82 -14.66 -10.49 -5.57
CA LYS A 82 -15.31 -11.79 -5.85
C LYS A 82 -15.10 -12.25 -7.28
N TYR A 83 -15.15 -11.34 -8.25
CA TYR A 83 -14.81 -11.63 -9.63
C TYR A 83 -13.35 -12.10 -9.75
N ASN A 84 -12.42 -11.36 -9.14
CA ASN A 84 -10.98 -11.64 -9.20
C ASN A 84 -10.54 -12.93 -8.49
N GLN A 85 -11.36 -13.48 -7.60
CA GLN A 85 -11.13 -14.81 -7.03
C GLN A 85 -11.30 -15.94 -8.07
N LYS A 86 -12.01 -15.68 -9.18
CA LYS A 86 -12.38 -16.70 -10.17
C LYS A 86 -11.91 -16.39 -11.60
N ALA A 87 -11.63 -15.13 -11.92
CA ALA A 87 -11.20 -14.69 -13.24
C ALA A 87 -10.16 -13.56 -13.16
N LEU A 88 -9.54 -13.22 -14.30
CA LEU A 88 -8.45 -12.26 -14.34
C LEU A 88 -8.93 -10.85 -14.69
N THR A 89 -8.35 -9.87 -14.00
CA THR A 89 -8.47 -8.44 -14.33
C THR A 89 -7.11 -7.85 -14.67
N ARG A 90 -7.04 -7.19 -15.83
CA ARG A 90 -5.93 -6.36 -16.28
C ARG A 90 -6.30 -4.89 -16.17
N VAL A 91 -5.44 -4.10 -15.54
CA VAL A 91 -5.56 -2.64 -15.50
C VAL A 91 -4.34 -2.04 -16.17
N TYR A 92 -4.52 -0.94 -16.89
CA TYR A 92 -3.43 -0.26 -17.59
C TYR A 92 -3.57 1.27 -17.52
N PRO A 93 -2.46 2.02 -17.67
CA PRO A 93 -2.47 3.47 -17.54
C PRO A 93 -3.35 4.14 -18.60
N LYS A 94 -3.94 5.30 -18.27
CA LYS A 94 -4.69 6.09 -19.26
C LYS A 94 -3.76 6.70 -20.32
N GLY A 95 -4.29 6.89 -21.53
CA GLY A 95 -3.52 7.43 -22.65
C GLY A 95 -2.98 8.85 -22.43
N GLN A 96 -3.56 9.63 -21.51
CA GLN A 96 -3.06 10.97 -21.16
C GLN A 96 -1.73 10.96 -20.41
N ARG A 97 -1.27 9.82 -19.89
CA ARG A 97 0.06 9.68 -19.25
C ARG A 97 1.14 9.52 -20.31
N VAL A 98 1.28 10.55 -21.15
CA VAL A 98 2.27 10.62 -22.23
C VAL A 98 3.70 10.65 -21.68
N ASP A 99 3.86 11.10 -20.43
CA ASP A 99 5.09 11.07 -19.65
C ASP A 99 5.43 9.68 -19.07
N SER A 100 4.60 8.67 -19.34
CA SER A 100 4.71 7.33 -18.77
C SER A 100 4.63 7.27 -17.23
N SER A 101 4.06 8.29 -16.56
CA SER A 101 3.80 8.23 -15.11
C SER A 101 2.93 7.02 -14.75
N ASN A 102 3.08 6.47 -13.54
CA ASN A 102 2.20 5.41 -13.04
C ASN A 102 1.03 5.92 -12.20
N TYR A 103 -0.02 5.10 -12.14
CA TYR A 103 -1.15 5.27 -11.23
C TYR A 103 -0.93 4.47 -9.93
N ASP A 104 -1.71 4.78 -8.91
CA ASP A 104 -1.69 4.07 -7.63
C ASP A 104 -2.29 2.65 -7.75
N PRO A 105 -1.51 1.58 -7.51
CA PRO A 105 -1.99 0.21 -7.67
C PRO A 105 -2.73 -0.34 -6.44
N PHE A 106 -2.67 0.31 -5.27
CA PHE A 106 -3.10 -0.28 -3.99
C PHE A 106 -4.57 -0.66 -3.97
N ARG A 107 -5.44 0.26 -4.38
CA ARG A 107 -6.90 0.03 -4.45
C ARG A 107 -7.25 -1.18 -5.33
N LEU A 108 -6.49 -1.40 -6.39
CA LEU A 108 -6.69 -2.50 -7.34
C LEU A 108 -6.20 -3.82 -6.76
N TRP A 109 -5.02 -3.81 -6.14
CA TRP A 109 -4.48 -4.97 -5.43
C TRP A 109 -5.38 -5.39 -4.26
N LEU A 110 -5.91 -4.45 -3.47
CA LEU A 110 -6.88 -4.72 -2.39
C LEU A 110 -8.16 -5.38 -2.92
N CYS A 111 -8.61 -4.99 -4.13
CA CYS A 111 -9.73 -5.64 -4.81
C CYS A 111 -9.31 -6.89 -5.61
N GLY A 112 -8.13 -7.45 -5.37
CA GLY A 112 -7.67 -8.71 -5.96
C GLY A 112 -7.25 -8.63 -7.44
N SER A 113 -7.14 -7.44 -8.04
CA SER A 113 -6.71 -7.32 -9.44
C SER A 113 -5.26 -7.80 -9.59
N GLN A 114 -5.04 -8.74 -10.51
CA GLN A 114 -3.77 -9.47 -10.62
C GLN A 114 -2.82 -8.81 -11.62
N MET A 115 -3.33 -8.37 -12.77
CA MET A 115 -2.52 -7.82 -13.86
C MET A 115 -2.58 -6.29 -13.86
N VAL A 116 -2.04 -5.67 -12.80
CA VAL A 116 -1.96 -4.22 -12.66
C VAL A 116 -0.73 -3.72 -13.43
N ALA A 117 -0.91 -3.36 -14.70
CA ALA A 117 0.18 -3.00 -15.59
C ALA A 117 0.68 -1.57 -15.31
N LEU A 118 1.98 -1.46 -15.04
CA LEU A 118 2.68 -0.21 -14.83
C LEU A 118 3.72 0.00 -15.95
N ASN A 119 4.12 1.25 -16.15
CA ASN A 119 5.24 1.64 -17.01
C ASN A 119 6.56 1.36 -16.27
N PHE A 120 7.16 0.20 -16.57
CA PHE A 120 8.40 -0.28 -15.92
C PHE A 120 9.60 0.62 -16.13
N GLN A 121 9.62 1.40 -17.22
CA GLN A 121 10.67 2.37 -17.53
C GLN A 121 10.67 3.59 -16.62
N THR A 122 9.61 3.81 -15.83
CA THR A 122 9.44 5.01 -15.00
C THR A 122 9.88 4.73 -13.57
N ALA A 123 10.92 5.44 -13.11
CA ALA A 123 11.45 5.38 -11.75
C ALA A 123 10.59 6.14 -10.72
N ASP A 124 9.33 5.71 -10.53
CA ASP A 124 8.40 6.35 -9.60
C ASP A 124 8.08 5.50 -8.36
N LYS A 125 7.35 6.11 -7.43
CA LYS A 125 6.90 5.47 -6.18
C LYS A 125 6.19 4.14 -6.43
N TYR A 126 5.30 4.09 -7.41
CA TYR A 126 4.44 2.93 -7.64
C TYR A 126 5.21 1.77 -8.27
N MET A 127 6.18 2.08 -9.12
CA MET A 127 7.09 1.09 -9.67
C MET A 127 8.00 0.51 -8.57
N GLN A 128 8.44 1.34 -7.61
CA GLN A 128 9.16 0.89 -6.42
C GLN A 128 8.29 0.00 -5.50
N MET A 129 6.99 0.29 -5.36
CA MET A 129 6.06 -0.59 -4.63
C MET A 129 5.88 -1.93 -5.35
N ASN A 130 5.73 -1.92 -6.67
CA ASN A 130 5.58 -3.13 -7.46
C ASN A 130 6.82 -4.04 -7.34
N GLN A 131 8.02 -3.47 -7.45
CA GLN A 131 9.27 -4.20 -7.22
C GLN A 131 9.36 -4.79 -5.80
N ALA A 132 8.88 -4.05 -4.79
CA ALA A 132 8.83 -4.55 -3.42
C ALA A 132 7.82 -5.70 -3.24
N LEU A 133 6.62 -5.60 -3.82
CA LEU A 133 5.61 -6.66 -3.77
C LEU A 133 6.15 -7.93 -4.40
N PHE A 134 6.67 -7.83 -5.62
CA PHE A 134 7.22 -8.98 -6.35
C PHE A 134 8.63 -9.37 -5.90
N SER A 135 9.21 -8.71 -4.90
CA SER A 135 10.39 -9.25 -4.20
C SER A 135 10.05 -10.48 -3.35
N LEU A 136 8.77 -10.62 -2.96
CA LEU A 136 8.24 -11.80 -2.33
C LEU A 136 8.30 -13.00 -3.27
N ASN A 137 8.26 -14.20 -2.69
CA ASN A 137 8.27 -15.45 -3.43
C ASN A 137 9.44 -15.54 -4.44
N GLY A 138 10.62 -15.07 -4.04
CA GLY A 138 11.86 -15.21 -4.80
C GLY A 138 11.88 -14.51 -6.15
N ARG A 139 11.11 -13.43 -6.35
CA ARG A 139 11.07 -12.67 -7.62
C ARG A 139 10.57 -13.47 -8.83
N THR A 140 9.70 -14.44 -8.60
CA THR A 140 9.07 -15.25 -9.68
C THR A 140 8.09 -14.46 -10.54
N GLY A 141 7.70 -13.26 -10.14
CA GLY A 141 6.62 -12.48 -10.78
C GLY A 141 5.22 -12.91 -10.33
N TYR A 142 5.10 -13.86 -9.40
CA TYR A 142 3.82 -14.33 -8.86
C TYR A 142 3.86 -14.32 -7.33
N VAL A 143 2.90 -13.62 -6.72
CA VAL A 143 2.72 -13.56 -5.27
C VAL A 143 1.31 -14.03 -4.95
N LEU A 144 1.20 -15.06 -4.10
CA LEU A 144 -0.09 -15.56 -3.68
C LEU A 144 -0.82 -14.48 -2.87
N GLN A 145 -2.07 -14.19 -3.25
CA GLN A 145 -2.90 -13.25 -2.50
C GLN A 145 -3.15 -13.77 -1.06
N PRO A 146 -3.20 -12.86 -0.08
CA PRO A 146 -3.52 -13.18 1.32
C PRO A 146 -4.74 -14.07 1.43
N GLU A 147 -4.73 -14.99 2.41
CA GLU A 147 -5.85 -15.91 2.62
C GLU A 147 -7.16 -15.17 2.91
N SER A 148 -7.11 -14.09 3.70
CA SER A 148 -8.26 -13.22 3.97
C SER A 148 -8.98 -12.79 2.69
N MET A 149 -8.23 -12.30 1.70
CA MET A 149 -8.76 -11.84 0.40
C MET A 149 -9.36 -12.96 -0.46
N ARG A 150 -9.04 -14.22 -0.16
CA ARG A 150 -9.56 -15.41 -0.86
C ARG A 150 -10.79 -16.00 -0.16
N THR A 151 -11.34 -15.31 0.84
CA THR A 151 -12.58 -15.67 1.55
C THR A 151 -13.66 -14.61 1.35
N ASP A 152 -14.93 -14.96 1.58
CA ASP A 152 -16.06 -14.04 1.44
C ASP A 152 -16.15 -12.97 2.55
N LYS A 153 -15.25 -13.00 3.54
CA LYS A 153 -15.28 -12.12 4.73
C LYS A 153 -14.44 -10.85 4.60
N TYR A 154 -13.54 -10.79 3.61
CA TYR A 154 -12.66 -9.65 3.46
C TYR A 154 -13.37 -8.51 2.74
N ASP A 155 -13.45 -7.36 3.40
CA ASP A 155 -13.85 -6.10 2.80
C ASP A 155 -12.59 -5.34 2.38
N PRO A 156 -12.36 -5.08 1.08
CA PRO A 156 -11.23 -4.30 0.59
C PRO A 156 -11.35 -2.79 0.87
N MET A 157 -12.54 -2.30 1.24
CA MET A 157 -12.78 -0.89 1.52
C MET A 157 -13.70 -0.71 2.74
N PRO A 158 -13.28 -1.19 3.93
CA PRO A 158 -14.12 -1.20 5.11
C PRO A 158 -14.48 0.23 5.57
N PRO A 159 -15.73 0.46 5.99
CA PRO A 159 -16.13 1.68 6.69
C PRO A 159 -15.26 1.92 7.92
N GLU A 160 -15.08 3.18 8.32
CA GLU A 160 -14.20 3.54 9.44
C GLU A 160 -14.53 2.81 10.75
N SER A 161 -15.81 2.55 11.01
CA SER A 161 -16.29 1.84 12.20
C SER A 161 -15.92 0.36 12.26
N GLN A 162 -15.57 -0.24 11.12
CA GLN A 162 -15.20 -1.66 11.00
C GLN A 162 -13.69 -1.87 10.90
N ARG A 163 -12.89 -0.79 10.84
CA ARG A 163 -11.44 -0.87 10.75
C ARG A 163 -10.85 -1.26 12.09
N LYS A 164 -10.06 -2.33 12.08
CA LYS A 164 -9.38 -2.87 13.25
C LYS A 164 -7.88 -2.75 13.08
N ILE A 165 -7.19 -2.22 14.07
CA ILE A 165 -5.73 -2.18 14.06
C ILE A 165 -5.26 -3.62 14.25
N GLN A 166 -4.52 -4.15 13.28
CA GLN A 166 -3.98 -5.51 13.35
C GLN A 166 -2.54 -5.52 13.85
N MET A 167 -1.81 -4.42 13.67
CA MET A 167 -0.41 -4.33 14.07
C MET A 167 0.01 -2.89 14.36
N THR A 168 0.98 -2.75 15.25
CA THR A 168 1.73 -1.50 15.43
C THR A 168 3.19 -1.71 15.02
N LEU A 169 3.76 -0.73 14.31
CA LEU A 169 5.17 -0.72 13.93
C LEU A 169 5.82 0.55 14.47
N THR A 170 6.74 0.40 15.41
CA THR A 170 7.59 1.50 15.87
C THR A 170 8.90 1.49 15.10
N VAL A 171 9.29 2.64 14.53
CA VAL A 171 10.55 2.83 13.81
C VAL A 171 11.34 3.98 14.43
N LYS A 172 12.64 3.78 14.61
CA LYS A 172 13.61 4.84 14.90
C LYS A 172 14.74 4.78 13.87
N VAL A 173 14.95 5.87 13.15
CA VAL A 173 16.10 6.04 12.26
C VAL A 173 17.29 6.50 13.10
N LEU A 174 18.42 5.80 13.01
CA LEU A 174 19.59 6.05 13.86
C LEU A 174 20.69 6.76 13.09
N GLY A 175 20.94 6.34 11.86
CA GLY A 175 21.98 6.89 11.01
C GLY A 175 21.97 6.26 9.62
N ALA A 176 22.88 6.70 8.76
CA ALA A 176 23.13 6.08 7.47
C ALA A 176 24.63 5.93 7.23
N ARG A 177 24.97 5.24 6.14
CA ARG A 177 26.32 5.23 5.59
C ARG A 177 26.27 5.31 4.08
N HIS A 178 27.29 5.93 3.48
CA HIS A 178 27.53 5.95 2.03
C HIS A 178 26.29 6.39 1.22
N LEU A 179 25.61 7.46 1.63
CA LEU A 179 24.51 8.00 0.83
C LEU A 179 25.03 8.49 -0.52
N PRO A 180 24.23 8.36 -1.59
CA PRO A 180 24.62 8.85 -2.92
C PRO A 180 24.99 10.32 -2.87
N LYS A 181 26.06 10.69 -3.58
CA LYS A 181 26.49 12.08 -3.69
C LYS A 181 25.71 12.77 -4.80
N PRO A 182 24.93 13.81 -4.50
CA PRO A 182 24.24 14.61 -5.51
C PRO A 182 25.22 15.61 -6.11
N GLY A 183 25.62 15.38 -7.35
CA GLY A 183 26.54 16.27 -8.06
C GLY A 183 27.85 16.53 -7.30
N ARG A 184 28.17 17.81 -7.07
CA ARG A 184 29.43 18.24 -6.44
C ARG A 184 29.30 18.61 -4.95
N SER A 185 28.10 18.94 -4.48
CA SER A 185 27.82 19.34 -3.10
C SER A 185 27.90 18.15 -2.14
N ILE A 186 27.99 18.47 -0.85
CA ILE A 186 27.79 17.49 0.23
C ILE A 186 26.30 17.49 0.53
N ALA A 187 25.68 16.31 0.57
CA ALA A 187 24.25 16.20 0.85
C ALA A 187 23.92 16.65 2.28
N CYS A 188 22.77 17.30 2.43
CA CYS A 188 22.11 17.57 3.70
C CYS A 188 20.93 16.58 3.88
N PRO A 189 21.17 15.32 4.29
CA PRO A 189 20.15 14.29 4.21
C PRO A 189 19.08 14.37 5.30
N PHE A 190 17.88 13.94 4.95
CA PHE A 190 16.84 13.53 5.89
C PHE A 190 16.12 12.27 5.37
N VAL A 191 15.44 11.56 6.26
CA VAL A 191 14.75 10.31 5.94
C VAL A 191 13.25 10.49 6.12
N GLU A 192 12.49 10.21 5.07
CA GLU A 192 11.05 9.99 5.13
C GLU A 192 10.78 8.49 5.33
N VAL A 193 10.05 8.15 6.39
CA VAL A 193 9.53 6.82 6.67
C VAL A 193 8.03 6.84 6.43
N GLU A 194 7.55 6.02 5.51
CA GLU A 194 6.15 5.97 5.10
C GLU A 194 5.62 4.54 5.18
N ILE A 195 4.38 4.39 5.66
CA ILE A 195 3.56 3.21 5.40
C ILE A 195 2.77 3.43 4.12
N CYS A 196 2.93 2.54 3.15
CA CYS A 196 2.12 2.52 1.93
C CYS A 196 1.21 1.30 1.95
N GLY A 197 -0.10 1.48 1.86
CA GLY A 197 -1.05 0.38 1.93
C GLY A 197 -2.44 0.83 1.50
N ALA A 198 -3.45 0.35 2.23
CA ALA A 198 -4.77 0.95 2.15
C ALA A 198 -4.72 2.43 2.57
N GLU A 199 -5.69 3.23 2.12
CA GLU A 199 -5.65 4.69 2.36
C GLU A 199 -5.61 5.06 3.83
N TYR A 200 -6.21 4.23 4.69
CA TYR A 200 -6.22 4.39 6.14
C TYR A 200 -4.94 3.91 6.85
N ASP A 201 -4.07 3.18 6.14
CA ASP A 201 -2.73 2.82 6.64
C ASP A 201 -1.69 3.89 6.30
N ASN A 202 -1.97 4.74 5.31
CA ASN A 202 -0.99 5.69 4.78
C ASN A 202 -0.65 6.76 5.82
N ASN A 203 0.60 6.73 6.29
CA ASN A 203 1.13 7.69 7.24
C ASN A 203 2.63 7.88 7.00
N LYS A 204 3.14 9.08 7.26
CA LYS A 204 4.52 9.47 6.99
C LYS A 204 5.14 10.17 8.19
N PHE A 205 6.42 9.96 8.36
CA PHE A 205 7.25 10.64 9.33
C PHE A 205 8.55 11.07 8.65
N LYS A 206 9.03 12.27 8.95
CA LYS A 206 10.30 12.78 8.46
C LYS A 206 11.22 13.04 9.64
N THR A 207 12.47 12.62 9.52
CA THR A 207 13.51 13.04 10.46
C THR A 207 13.86 14.51 10.26
N THR A 208 14.58 15.08 11.21
CA THR A 208 15.32 16.33 10.99
C THR A 208 16.39 16.16 9.91
N VAL A 209 16.83 17.29 9.35
CA VAL A 209 17.93 17.36 8.39
C VAL A 209 19.27 17.29 9.13
N VAL A 210 20.21 16.55 8.56
CA VAL A 210 21.62 16.59 8.97
C VAL A 210 22.38 17.38 7.93
N ASN A 211 23.04 18.47 8.33
CA ASN A 211 23.77 19.32 7.40
C ASN A 211 25.11 18.70 6.98
N ASP A 212 25.46 18.85 5.69
CA ASP A 212 26.77 18.56 5.11
C ASP A 212 27.37 17.19 5.50
N ASN A 213 26.56 16.13 5.53
CA ASN A 213 27.03 14.79 5.89
C ASN A 213 26.23 13.67 5.18
N GLY A 214 26.67 13.29 3.98
CA GLY A 214 26.17 12.10 3.28
C GLY A 214 26.91 10.79 3.61
N LEU A 215 28.12 10.86 4.18
CA LEU A 215 28.94 9.67 4.38
C LEU A 215 28.51 8.85 5.59
N SER A 216 28.19 9.52 6.70
CA SER A 216 27.78 8.87 7.95
C SER A 216 26.89 9.79 8.80
N PRO A 217 25.71 10.21 8.32
CA PRO A 217 24.77 11.00 9.12
C PRO A 217 24.22 10.18 10.29
N VAL A 218 23.92 10.85 11.39
CA VAL A 218 23.38 10.26 12.62
C VAL A 218 22.19 11.09 13.09
N TRP A 219 21.01 10.48 13.14
CA TRP A 219 19.77 11.06 13.68
C TRP A 219 19.46 10.58 15.11
N ALA A 220 20.21 9.60 15.63
CA ALA A 220 19.98 9.01 16.96
C ALA A 220 19.87 9.99 18.16
N PRO A 221 20.54 11.18 18.19
CA PRO A 221 20.39 12.16 19.26
C PRO A 221 18.96 12.70 19.41
N THR A 222 18.15 12.69 18.35
CA THR A 222 16.74 13.03 18.44
C THR A 222 15.98 11.81 19.01
N GLN A 223 15.13 12.03 20.01
CA GLN A 223 14.33 10.95 20.63
C GLN A 223 13.16 10.49 19.75
N GLU A 224 13.12 10.90 18.49
CA GLU A 224 11.98 10.71 17.59
C GLU A 224 11.89 9.25 17.15
N LYS A 225 11.00 8.53 17.83
CA LYS A 225 10.45 7.26 17.36
C LYS A 225 9.06 7.54 16.81
N VAL A 226 8.78 7.05 15.63
CA VAL A 226 7.42 7.06 15.07
C VAL A 226 6.77 5.72 15.34
N THR A 227 5.50 5.71 15.69
CA THR A 227 4.69 4.47 15.77
C THR A 227 3.54 4.57 14.78
N PHE A 228 3.49 3.62 13.86
CA PHE A 228 2.45 3.48 12.87
C PHE A 228 1.43 2.43 13.32
N GLU A 229 0.16 2.72 13.12
CA GLU A 229 -0.95 1.78 13.25
C GLU A 229 -1.24 1.20 11.86
N ILE A 230 -1.28 -0.13 11.76
CA ILE A 230 -1.48 -0.84 10.50
C ILE A 230 -2.74 -1.72 10.65
N TYR A 231 -3.71 -1.44 9.81
CA TYR A 231 -5.03 -2.05 9.76
C TYR A 231 -5.08 -3.21 8.76
N ASP A 232 -4.35 -3.17 7.63
CA ASP A 232 -4.17 -4.34 6.77
C ASP A 232 -2.69 -4.65 6.48
N PRO A 233 -2.02 -5.43 7.36
CA PRO A 233 -0.61 -5.77 7.20
C PRO A 233 -0.34 -6.70 6.01
N ASN A 234 -1.37 -7.26 5.38
CA ASN A 234 -1.20 -8.18 4.27
C ASN A 234 -0.77 -7.50 2.98
N LEU A 235 -1.16 -6.23 2.80
CA LEU A 235 -0.85 -5.43 1.63
C LEU A 235 -0.34 -4.03 2.01
N ALA A 236 0.38 -3.95 3.13
CA ALA A 236 1.09 -2.75 3.57
C ALA A 236 2.60 -2.91 3.36
N PHE A 237 3.27 -1.79 3.16
CA PHE A 237 4.71 -1.69 2.88
C PHE A 237 5.33 -0.63 3.78
N LEU A 238 6.52 -0.92 4.29
CA LEU A 238 7.38 0.09 4.90
C LEU A 238 8.33 0.63 3.83
N ARG A 239 8.26 1.94 3.60
CA ARG A 239 9.08 2.65 2.63
C ARG A 239 9.96 3.66 3.37
N PHE A 240 11.26 3.55 3.15
CA PHE A 240 12.25 4.56 3.50
C PHE A 240 12.61 5.33 2.23
N VAL A 241 12.62 6.66 2.30
CA VAL A 241 13.14 7.52 1.25
C VAL A 241 14.14 8.45 1.88
N VAL A 242 15.34 8.49 1.31
CA VAL A 242 16.36 9.45 1.68
C VAL A 242 16.30 10.59 0.68
N TYR A 243 16.12 11.79 1.20
CA TYR A 243 16.21 13.03 0.43
C TYR A 243 17.43 13.80 0.89
N GLU A 244 17.92 14.72 0.05
CA GLU A 244 18.68 15.87 0.51
C GLU A 244 17.80 17.11 0.48
N GLU A 245 18.11 18.08 1.34
CA GLU A 245 17.61 19.43 1.23
C GLU A 245 18.66 20.31 0.53
N ASP A 246 18.29 20.97 -0.57
CA ASP A 246 19.19 21.87 -1.28
C ASP A 246 19.22 23.29 -0.66
N MET A 247 19.96 24.21 -1.30
CA MET A 247 20.11 25.60 -0.84
C MET A 247 18.80 26.39 -0.86
N PHE A 248 17.76 25.91 -1.55
CA PHE A 248 16.44 26.52 -1.63
C PHE A 248 15.41 25.80 -0.74
N SER A 249 15.86 24.87 0.11
CA SER A 249 15.02 24.00 0.93
C SER A 249 14.14 23.04 0.13
N ASP A 250 14.47 22.77 -1.14
CA ASP A 250 13.74 21.81 -1.95
C ASP A 250 14.25 20.37 -1.69
N PRO A 251 13.35 19.40 -1.46
CA PRO A 251 13.74 18.03 -1.19
C PRO A 251 14.07 17.28 -2.49
N ASN A 252 15.33 16.88 -2.65
CA ASN A 252 15.81 16.12 -3.81
C ASN A 252 16.01 14.65 -3.46
N PHE A 253 15.49 13.74 -4.29
CA PHE A 253 15.56 12.30 -4.06
C PHE A 253 17.01 11.80 -4.13
N LEU A 254 17.46 11.05 -3.12
CA LEU A 254 18.76 10.36 -3.14
C LEU A 254 18.62 8.85 -3.33
N ALA A 255 17.79 8.22 -2.50
CA ALA A 255 17.64 6.76 -2.48
C ALA A 255 16.34 6.33 -1.83
N HIS A 256 15.95 5.07 -2.00
CA HIS A 256 14.83 4.48 -1.27
C HIS A 256 15.11 3.04 -0.84
N ALA A 257 14.27 2.52 0.04
CA ALA A 257 14.14 1.10 0.29
C ALA A 257 12.70 0.79 0.68
N THR A 258 12.09 -0.17 0.00
CA THR A 258 10.67 -0.53 0.20
C THR A 258 10.56 -2.01 0.52
N TYR A 259 9.85 -2.35 1.59
CA TYR A 259 9.66 -3.73 2.04
C TYR A 259 8.19 -4.01 2.34
N PRO A 260 7.64 -5.15 1.90
CA PRO A 260 6.36 -5.63 2.40
C PRO A 260 6.43 -5.83 3.91
N ILE A 261 5.42 -5.36 4.63
CA ILE A 261 5.39 -5.37 6.09
C ILE A 261 5.60 -6.77 6.67
N LYS A 262 5.02 -7.81 6.05
CA LYS A 262 5.19 -9.22 6.44
C LYS A 262 6.64 -9.73 6.40
N GLY A 263 7.51 -9.09 5.62
CA GLY A 263 8.91 -9.49 5.47
C GLY A 263 9.87 -8.81 6.46
N ILE A 264 9.38 -7.90 7.30
CA ILE A 264 10.21 -7.09 8.19
C ILE A 264 10.57 -7.90 9.44
N LYS A 265 11.68 -7.57 10.10
CA LYS A 265 12.09 -8.16 11.38
C LYS A 265 12.37 -7.07 12.41
N SER A 266 11.96 -7.30 13.66
CA SER A 266 12.23 -6.38 14.78
C SER A 266 13.73 -6.37 15.17
N GLY A 267 14.12 -5.37 15.98
CA GLY A 267 15.47 -5.13 16.48
C GLY A 267 16.23 -4.06 15.69
N PHE A 268 17.55 -3.99 15.91
CA PHE A 268 18.45 -3.18 15.10
C PHE A 268 18.67 -3.84 13.74
N ARG A 269 18.43 -3.11 12.66
CA ARG A 269 18.51 -3.61 11.29
C ARG A 269 19.25 -2.62 10.40
N SER A 270 20.06 -3.16 9.49
CA SER A 270 20.55 -2.42 8.35
C SER A 270 19.47 -2.45 7.26
N VAL A 271 19.24 -1.31 6.63
CA VAL A 271 18.30 -1.14 5.51
C VAL A 271 19.12 -0.76 4.28
N PRO A 272 19.47 -1.74 3.41
CA PRO A 272 20.14 -1.46 2.15
C PRO A 272 19.30 -0.53 1.28
N LEU A 273 19.95 0.48 0.70
CA LEU A 273 19.32 1.52 -0.10
C LEU A 273 19.45 1.21 -1.60
N LYS A 274 18.48 1.73 -2.36
CA LYS A 274 18.31 1.53 -3.79
C LYS A 274 18.14 2.86 -4.53
N ASN A 275 18.51 2.90 -5.80
CA ASN A 275 18.30 4.06 -6.66
C ASN A 275 16.83 4.19 -7.11
N GLY A 276 16.49 5.20 -7.92
CA GLY A 276 15.11 5.41 -8.39
C GLY A 276 14.49 4.21 -9.11
N TYR A 277 15.32 3.38 -9.76
CA TYR A 277 14.93 2.18 -10.52
C TYR A 277 14.90 0.90 -9.66
N SER A 278 15.03 1.02 -8.33
CA SER A 278 15.09 -0.11 -7.40
C SER A 278 16.31 -1.03 -7.56
N GLU A 279 17.41 -0.52 -8.11
CA GLU A 279 18.70 -1.19 -8.17
C GLU A 279 19.53 -0.89 -6.91
N ASP A 280 20.33 -1.85 -6.46
CA ASP A 280 21.10 -1.74 -5.23
C ASP A 280 22.21 -0.69 -5.36
N ILE A 281 22.34 0.17 -4.34
CA ILE A 281 23.43 1.14 -4.25
C ILE A 281 24.51 0.55 -3.35
N GLU A 282 25.74 0.47 -3.86
CA GLU A 282 26.86 -0.13 -3.15
C GLU A 282 27.10 0.56 -1.79
N LEU A 283 27.19 -0.25 -0.73
CA LEU A 283 27.41 0.13 0.68
C LEU A 283 26.34 1.03 1.33
N ALA A 284 25.51 1.72 0.55
CA ALA A 284 24.49 2.64 1.02
C ALA A 284 23.45 1.93 1.88
N SER A 285 23.33 2.33 3.14
CA SER A 285 22.33 1.73 4.03
C SER A 285 21.96 2.64 5.19
N LEU A 286 20.72 2.55 5.66
CA LEU A 286 20.31 3.09 6.95
C LEU A 286 20.59 2.08 8.08
N LEU A 287 20.80 2.59 9.29
CA LEU A 287 20.68 1.84 10.53
C LEU A 287 19.39 2.27 11.22
N VAL A 288 18.51 1.30 11.49
CA VAL A 288 17.20 1.55 12.10
C VAL A 288 16.96 0.61 13.27
N PHE A 289 16.15 1.03 14.21
CA PHE A 289 15.50 0.15 15.18
C PHE A 289 14.03 0.01 14.79
N CYS A 290 13.57 -1.23 14.62
CA CYS A 290 12.17 -1.54 14.31
C CYS A 290 11.58 -2.43 15.41
N GLU A 291 10.35 -2.16 15.81
CA GLU A 291 9.59 -3.00 16.73
C GLU A 291 8.18 -3.21 16.19
N MET A 292 7.89 -4.42 15.71
CA MET A 292 6.56 -4.84 15.30
C MET A 292 5.84 -5.53 16.43
N ARG A 293 4.57 -5.18 16.65
CA ARG A 293 3.71 -5.85 17.63
C ARG A 293 2.34 -6.13 17.00
N PRO A 294 1.94 -7.42 16.86
CA PRO A 294 0.57 -7.74 16.50
C PRO A 294 -0.37 -7.28 17.62
N VAL A 295 -1.54 -6.78 17.25
CA VAL A 295 -2.58 -6.37 18.19
C VAL A 295 -3.51 -7.55 18.42
N LEU A 296 -3.64 -7.98 19.68
CA LEU A 296 -4.61 -9.01 20.08
C LEU A 296 -6.02 -8.40 20.17
N GLU A 297 -7.07 -9.21 20.01
CA GLU A 297 -8.47 -8.73 20.08
C GLU A 297 -8.78 -7.96 21.38
N SER A 298 -8.23 -8.38 22.53
CA SER A 298 -8.40 -7.68 23.82
C SER A 298 -7.60 -6.37 23.95
N GLU A 299 -6.69 -6.10 23.02
CA GLU A 299 -5.96 -4.85 22.89
C GLU A 299 -6.61 -3.94 21.84
N GLU A 300 -7.37 -4.49 20.89
CA GLU A 300 -8.12 -3.75 19.89
C GLU A 300 -9.10 -2.75 20.53
N GLU A 301 -9.87 -3.18 21.53
CA GLU A 301 -10.79 -2.29 22.27
C GLU A 301 -10.03 -1.12 22.91
N LEU A 302 -8.86 -1.41 23.50
CA LEU A 302 -8.00 -0.41 24.13
C LEU A 302 -7.49 0.62 23.11
N TYR A 303 -7.02 0.15 21.95
CA TYR A 303 -6.56 1.01 20.86
C TYR A 303 -7.70 1.81 20.24
N SER A 304 -8.89 1.22 20.08
CA SER A 304 -10.09 1.88 19.57
C SER A 304 -10.52 3.03 20.50
N SER A 305 -10.57 2.78 21.82
CA SER A 305 -10.84 3.83 22.81
C SER A 305 -9.77 4.93 22.78
N CYS A 306 -8.48 4.58 22.77
CA CYS A 306 -7.39 5.55 22.61
C CYS A 306 -7.58 6.44 21.38
N ARG A 307 -7.91 5.84 20.24
CA ARG A 307 -8.10 6.54 18.96
C ARG A 307 -9.28 7.51 19.03
N GLN A 308 -10.41 7.07 19.60
CA GLN A 308 -11.58 7.93 19.80
C GLN A 308 -11.25 9.13 20.69
N LEU A 309 -10.52 8.91 21.80
CA LEU A 309 -10.09 9.98 22.69
C LEU A 309 -9.15 10.96 21.99
N ARG A 310 -8.15 10.50 21.22
CA ARG A 310 -7.26 11.39 20.46
C ARG A 310 -8.01 12.27 19.47
N ARG A 311 -8.93 11.67 18.70
CA ARG A 311 -9.77 12.40 17.75
C ARG A 311 -10.62 13.45 18.47
N ARG A 312 -11.24 13.08 19.59
CA ARG A 312 -12.01 14.02 20.41
C ARG A 312 -11.12 15.14 20.98
N GLN A 313 -9.87 14.84 21.32
CA GLN A 313 -8.91 15.83 21.80
C GLN A 313 -8.59 16.87 20.71
N GLU A 314 -8.36 16.41 19.48
CA GLU A 314 -8.12 17.30 18.32
C GLU A 314 -9.36 18.15 18.00
N GLU A 315 -10.55 17.56 18.02
CA GLU A 315 -11.81 18.29 17.83
C GLU A 315 -12.01 19.37 18.89
N LEU A 316 -11.79 19.04 20.17
CA LEU A 316 -11.88 20.00 21.28
C LEU A 316 -10.81 21.09 21.14
N ASN A 317 -9.59 20.74 20.74
CA ASN A 317 -8.52 21.72 20.50
C ASN A 317 -8.89 22.70 19.38
N ASN A 318 -9.43 22.20 18.27
CA ASN A 318 -9.90 23.04 17.16
C ASN A 318 -11.07 23.93 17.57
N GLN A 319 -12.02 23.40 18.35
CA GLN A 319 -13.15 24.18 18.87
C GLN A 319 -12.69 25.28 19.82
N LEU A 320 -11.75 24.99 20.73
CA LEU A 320 -11.16 25.97 21.64
C LEU A 320 -10.39 27.06 20.87
N PHE A 321 -9.61 26.68 19.85
CA PHE A 321 -8.91 27.62 18.98
C PHE A 321 -9.88 28.58 18.27
N LEU A 322 -10.95 28.04 17.66
CA LEU A 322 -11.98 28.87 17.02
C LEU A 322 -12.66 29.80 18.03
N TYR A 323 -12.90 29.32 19.26
CA TYR A 323 -13.49 30.12 20.33
C TYR A 323 -12.60 31.28 20.76
N ASP A 324 -11.29 31.05 20.90
CA ASP A 324 -10.33 32.08 21.31
C ASP A 324 -10.10 33.13 20.19
N THR A 325 -10.36 32.78 18.91
CA THR A 325 -10.34 33.75 17.80
C THR A 325 -11.59 34.63 17.68
N HIS A 326 -12.76 34.15 18.16
CA HIS A 326 -14.00 34.91 18.17
C HIS A 326 -14.19 35.61 19.53
N GLN A 327 -13.59 36.80 19.69
CA GLN A 327 -13.88 37.63 20.87
C GLN A 327 -15.39 37.96 20.94
N ASN A 328 -16.00 37.62 22.08
CA ASN A 328 -17.26 38.18 22.64
C ASN A 328 -18.57 37.37 22.61
N LEU A 329 -18.65 36.13 23.11
CA LEU A 329 -19.95 35.62 23.66
C LEU A 329 -19.79 34.46 24.70
N ARG A 330 -19.99 34.80 25.98
CA ARG A 330 -20.38 33.97 27.16
C ARG A 330 -19.48 32.79 27.62
N ASN A 331 -18.98 32.94 28.85
CA ASN A 331 -18.03 32.07 29.58
C ASN A 331 -18.43 30.60 29.82
N ALA A 332 -19.73 30.26 29.92
CA ALA A 332 -20.14 28.92 30.37
C ALA A 332 -19.86 27.79 29.35
N ASN A 333 -19.89 28.07 28.05
CA ASN A 333 -19.60 27.08 27.01
C ASN A 333 -18.10 26.79 26.89
N ARG A 334 -17.26 27.80 27.12
CA ARG A 334 -15.80 27.65 27.09
C ARG A 334 -15.29 26.82 28.27
N ASP A 335 -15.82 27.08 29.47
CA ASP A 335 -15.45 26.32 30.67
C ASP A 335 -15.86 24.85 30.57
N ALA A 336 -17.01 24.56 29.93
CA ALA A 336 -17.44 23.20 29.64
C ALA A 336 -16.49 22.49 28.65
N LEU A 337 -16.08 23.16 27.58
CA LEU A 337 -15.12 22.63 26.60
C LEU A 337 -13.75 22.35 27.23
N ILE A 338 -13.23 23.25 28.07
CA ILE A 338 -11.98 23.04 28.80
C ILE A 338 -12.09 21.87 29.77
N LYS A 339 -13.21 21.78 30.50
CA LYS A 339 -13.43 20.67 31.42
C LYS A 339 -13.44 19.33 30.67
N GLU A 340 -14.12 19.27 29.52
CA GLU A 340 -14.13 18.08 28.67
C GLU A 340 -12.73 17.77 28.12
N PHE A 341 -11.99 18.79 27.64
CA PHE A 341 -10.61 18.67 27.15
C PHE A 341 -9.69 18.05 28.20
N ASN A 342 -9.74 18.54 29.44
CA ASN A 342 -8.93 18.03 30.54
C ASN A 342 -9.35 16.60 30.94
N VAL A 343 -10.65 16.28 30.93
CA VAL A 343 -11.12 14.91 31.22
C VAL A 343 -10.63 13.94 30.14
N ASN A 344 -10.73 14.33 28.87
CA ASN A 344 -10.31 13.53 27.73
C ASN A 344 -8.78 13.34 27.71
N GLU A 345 -8.01 14.36 28.07
CA GLU A 345 -6.55 14.29 28.23
C GLU A 345 -6.13 13.34 29.35
N ASN A 346 -6.79 13.43 30.52
CA ASN A 346 -6.54 12.52 31.64
C ASN A 346 -6.86 11.06 31.29
N GLN A 347 -7.96 10.82 30.57
CA GLN A 347 -8.28 9.49 30.07
C GLN A 347 -7.18 8.99 29.12
N LEU A 348 -6.72 9.83 28.20
CA LEU A 348 -5.64 9.47 27.27
C LEU A 348 -4.35 9.07 28.01
N GLN A 349 -3.98 9.80 29.06
CA GLN A 349 -2.83 9.46 29.91
C GLN A 349 -3.01 8.09 30.59
N LEU A 350 -4.18 7.82 31.19
CA LEU A 350 -4.49 6.54 31.82
C LEU A 350 -4.38 5.37 30.84
N TYR A 351 -4.92 5.53 29.63
CA TYR A 351 -4.80 4.50 28.60
C TYR A 351 -3.34 4.30 28.15
N GLN A 352 -2.56 5.38 28.03
CA GLN A 352 -1.15 5.32 27.67
C GLN A 352 -0.32 4.61 28.75
N GLU A 353 -0.61 4.85 30.03
CA GLU A 353 -0.02 4.11 31.15
C GLU A 353 -0.40 2.63 31.12
N LYS A 354 -1.66 2.30 30.85
CA LYS A 354 -2.13 0.91 30.73
C LYS A 354 -1.44 0.17 29.58
N CYS A 355 -1.27 0.81 28.43
CA CYS A 355 -0.47 0.30 27.31
C CYS A 355 0.99 0.08 27.73
N ASN A 356 1.62 1.08 28.37
CA ASN A 356 3.01 0.99 28.82
C ASN A 356 3.23 -0.09 29.87
N ARG A 357 2.27 -0.31 30.78
CA ARG A 357 2.32 -1.37 31.78
C ARG A 357 2.24 -2.75 31.13
N ARG A 358 1.30 -2.98 30.22
CA ARG A 358 1.21 -4.24 29.46
C ARG A 358 2.48 -4.51 28.64
N LEU A 359 3.10 -3.45 28.12
CA LEU A 359 4.39 -3.54 27.42
C LEU A 359 5.53 -4.01 28.32
N ARG A 360 5.59 -3.51 29.56
CA ARG A 360 6.58 -3.95 30.56
C ARG A 360 6.33 -5.39 30.98
N GLU A 361 5.07 -5.77 31.23
CA GLU A 361 4.68 -7.13 31.61
C GLU A 361 5.05 -8.17 30.52
N LYS A 362 4.83 -7.86 29.24
CA LYS A 362 5.23 -8.72 28.12
C LYS A 362 6.75 -8.84 27.97
N ARG A 363 7.53 -7.77 28.19
CA ARG A 363 9.00 -7.83 28.18
C ARG A 363 9.55 -8.75 29.28
N VAL A 364 8.96 -8.72 30.46
CA VAL A 364 9.32 -9.59 31.59
C VAL A 364 8.93 -11.05 31.34
N SER A 365 7.82 -11.29 30.65
CA SER A 365 7.40 -12.65 30.25
C SER A 365 8.36 -13.27 29.24
N ASN A 366 8.78 -12.52 28.22
CA ASN A 366 9.73 -13.02 27.21
C ASN A 366 11.15 -13.21 27.75
N SER A 367 11.57 -12.47 28.78
CA SER A 367 12.89 -12.67 29.40
C SER A 367 12.97 -13.94 30.25
N LYS A 368 11.84 -14.45 30.75
CA LYS A 368 11.78 -15.72 31.51
C LYS A 368 11.84 -16.98 30.62
N PHE A 369 11.73 -16.84 29.31
CA PHE A 369 11.83 -17.95 28.35
C PHE A 369 13.26 -18.19 27.84
N TYR A 370 14.19 -17.27 28.14
CA TYR A 370 15.62 -17.33 27.75
C TYR A 370 16.57 -17.40 28.96
N SER A 371 16.03 -17.69 30.15
CA SER A 371 16.76 -18.04 31.38
C SER A 371 16.47 -19.49 31.70
#